data_AF-A0A7K9BK21-F1
#
_entry.id   AF-A0A7K9BK21-F1
#
_cell.length_a   1.000
_cell.length_b   1.000
_cell.length_c   1.000
_cell.angle_alpha   90.00
_cell.angle_beta   90.00
_cell.angle_gamma   90.00
#
_symmetry.space_group_name_H-M   'P 1'
#
loop_
_entity.id
_entity.type
_entity.pdbx_description
1 polymer ?
#
loop_
_entity_poly.entity_id
_entity_poly.type
_entity_poly.pdbx_seq_one_letter_code
_entity_poly.pdbx_strand_id
1 'polypeptide(L)'
;REMSMLVASEDSSYMPARVVVLGGDSPANINTVLNAVSILPSDSRVILLENMTRFWPIIQIRVKRCQQGGIDTRVRGIEVLGPKPTFWPIFKEQLCRRTFLFCTARAHAWCQEICQDRGCLLQLFGRLNRALRHEQAFADRFLPDDEAAQALGRTYWEALVNPLVQSITSPDPSGISPLAWLLSKYLESVELPRCATSCNAVFSSRVRCLTQLLVHVDPSSAELEEARAPGRAGGKDGKNKEVPAGAAKVAAKKPSGLWGISQCWRGVVQQQVQRFLEAAWQAPDVVERYCRLYQCLRSATVELFGHQAAFALALAQGFAGALLQLSFLTALHVSEQFARYLDRQMQELHGVVGSTGPLQQILEPFVVFCGLELAHTFEHFYRYYLGDRLLAQGPSWLEGAVVEQLGLCFPGRFPQQMLSNLAESEELQQRFYLFQLQEQDKQLLELD
;
A
#
# COMPACT_ATOMS: atom_id res chain seq x y z
N ARG A 1 -12.76 27.76 29.51
CA ARG A 1 -11.89 28.95 29.27
C ARG A 1 -11.93 29.76 30.54
N GLU A 2 -10.78 30.17 31.06
CA GLU A 2 -10.68 30.67 32.43
C GLU A 2 -9.73 31.87 32.51
N MET A 3 -10.06 32.83 33.37
CA MET A 3 -9.15 33.89 33.81
C MET A 3 -9.01 33.78 35.31
N SER A 4 -7.77 33.73 35.81
CA SER A 4 -7.48 33.58 37.23
C SER A 4 -6.45 34.61 37.71
N MET A 5 -6.50 34.91 39.01
CA MET A 5 -5.59 35.81 39.71
C MET A 5 -4.75 35.01 40.69
N LEU A 6 -3.44 35.21 40.67
CA LEU A 6 -2.51 34.64 41.62
C LEU A 6 -2.32 35.58 42.80
N VAL A 7 -2.46 35.04 44.00
CA VAL A 7 -2.35 35.73 45.29
C VAL A 7 -1.50 34.88 46.22
N ALA A 8 -0.96 35.48 47.28
CA ALA A 8 -0.17 34.73 48.26
C ALA A 8 -0.57 35.13 49.68
N SER A 9 -0.73 34.15 50.55
CA SER A 9 -1.02 34.35 51.97
C SER A 9 0.07 35.15 52.70
N GLU A 10 1.32 35.03 52.22
CA GLU A 10 2.48 35.81 52.69
C GLU A 10 2.29 37.33 52.56
N ASP A 11 1.43 37.78 51.64
CA ASP A 11 1.19 39.21 51.42
C ASP A 11 0.32 39.84 52.52
N SER A 12 -0.24 39.05 53.44
CA SER A 12 -0.97 39.51 54.64
C SER A 12 -1.97 40.65 54.34
N SER A 13 -1.78 41.85 54.88
CA SER A 13 -2.65 43.02 54.66
C SER A 13 -2.67 43.52 53.22
N TYR A 14 -1.64 43.20 52.40
CA TYR A 14 -1.59 43.54 50.98
C TYR A 14 -2.36 42.55 50.10
N MET A 15 -2.85 41.44 50.66
CA MET A 15 -3.62 40.46 49.90
C MET A 15 -5.04 41.00 49.60
N PRO A 16 -5.54 40.88 48.36
CA PRO A 16 -6.92 41.26 48.05
C PRO A 16 -7.90 40.33 48.79
N ALA A 17 -8.98 40.88 49.32
CA ALA A 17 -10.04 40.13 50.02
C ALA A 17 -11.35 40.10 49.21
N ARG A 18 -11.63 41.16 48.44
CA ARG A 18 -12.82 41.22 47.58
C ARG A 18 -12.49 41.88 46.25
N VAL A 19 -12.76 41.19 45.17
CA VAL A 19 -12.48 41.62 43.80
C VAL A 19 -13.78 41.60 43.00
N VAL A 20 -14.02 42.65 42.20
CA VAL A 20 -15.15 42.72 41.28
C VAL A 20 -14.61 42.87 39.86
N VAL A 21 -15.07 42.00 38.98
CA VAL A 21 -14.70 42.00 37.56
C VAL A 21 -15.84 42.61 36.77
N LEU A 22 -15.53 43.64 35.98
CA LEU A 22 -16.48 44.37 35.16
C LEU A 22 -16.16 44.18 33.68
N GLY A 23 -17.17 44.23 32.83
CA GLY A 23 -17.08 44.18 31.37
C GLY A 23 -17.67 45.43 30.74
N GLY A 24 -17.05 45.90 29.67
CA GLY A 24 -17.51 47.05 28.90
C GLY A 24 -17.10 46.97 27.44
N ASP A 25 -17.84 47.69 26.60
CA ASP A 25 -17.58 47.77 25.16
C ASP A 25 -16.56 48.88 24.82
N SER A 26 -16.36 49.84 25.74
CA SER A 26 -15.41 50.96 25.61
C SER A 26 -14.91 51.41 26.99
N PRO A 27 -13.74 52.08 27.09
CA PRO A 27 -13.16 52.43 28.40
C PRO A 27 -14.02 53.43 29.19
N ALA A 28 -14.89 54.18 28.52
CA ALA A 28 -15.85 55.10 29.14
C ALA A 28 -17.14 54.40 29.62
N ASN A 29 -17.41 53.17 29.20
CA ASN A 29 -18.66 52.46 29.48
C ASN A 29 -18.41 51.03 30.01
N ILE A 30 -17.78 50.94 31.19
CA ILE A 30 -17.51 49.67 31.89
C ILE A 30 -18.42 49.56 33.11
N ASN A 31 -19.69 49.27 32.86
CA ASN A 31 -20.75 49.26 33.88
C ASN A 31 -21.29 47.86 34.18
N THR A 32 -21.01 46.85 33.35
CA THR A 32 -21.56 45.50 33.53
C THR A 32 -20.72 44.72 34.53
N VAL A 33 -21.31 44.30 35.65
CA VAL A 33 -20.64 43.39 36.61
C VAL A 33 -20.66 41.98 36.05
N LEU A 34 -19.48 41.43 35.78
CA LEU A 34 -19.33 40.07 35.26
C LEU A 34 -19.21 39.05 36.38
N ASN A 35 -18.43 39.36 37.41
CA ASN A 35 -18.28 38.50 38.58
C ASN A 35 -17.84 39.30 39.82
N ALA A 36 -18.14 38.79 41.01
CA ALA A 36 -17.66 39.34 42.28
C ALA A 36 -17.14 38.20 43.15
N VAL A 37 -15.84 38.20 43.41
CA VAL A 37 -15.12 37.10 44.05
C VAL A 37 -14.62 37.52 45.42
N SER A 38 -14.85 36.66 46.41
CA SER A 38 -14.28 36.78 47.76
C SER A 38 -13.06 35.88 47.86
N ILE A 39 -11.95 36.43 48.32
CA ILE A 39 -10.65 35.75 48.40
C ILE A 39 -10.35 35.44 49.86
N LEU A 40 -10.07 34.17 50.15
CA LEU A 40 -9.69 33.71 51.48
C LEU A 40 -8.19 33.94 51.73
N PRO A 41 -7.76 34.16 52.98
CA PRO A 41 -6.35 34.33 53.31
C PRO A 41 -5.46 33.12 52.97
N SER A 42 -6.06 31.94 52.79
CA SER A 42 -5.40 30.70 52.41
C SER A 42 -5.30 30.49 50.89
N ASP A 43 -5.96 31.33 50.09
CA ASP A 43 -5.99 31.14 48.64
C ASP A 43 -4.66 31.49 48.01
N SER A 44 -4.28 30.73 46.98
CA SER A 44 -3.09 30.98 46.16
C SER A 44 -3.41 31.29 44.70
N ARG A 45 -4.53 30.75 44.21
CA ARG A 45 -5.05 30.95 42.86
C ARG A 45 -6.56 31.07 42.89
N VAL A 46 -7.08 32.17 42.36
CA VAL A 46 -8.51 32.52 42.41
C VAL A 46 -9.06 32.68 41.00
N ILE A 47 -10.15 31.98 40.69
CA ILE A 47 -10.82 32.09 39.40
C ILE A 47 -11.65 33.38 39.37
N LEU A 48 -11.33 34.28 38.43
CA LEU A 48 -12.02 35.55 38.25
C LEU A 48 -13.20 35.43 37.28
N LEU A 49 -12.99 34.75 36.14
CA LEU A 49 -14.02 34.50 35.13
C LEU A 49 -13.88 33.08 34.63
N GLU A 50 -15.00 32.40 34.46
CA GLU A 50 -15.05 31.04 33.94
C GLU A 50 -16.15 30.92 32.89
N ASN A 51 -15.85 30.28 31.76
CA ASN A 51 -16.82 29.90 30.72
C ASN A 51 -17.73 31.04 30.23
N MET A 52 -17.15 32.23 30.05
CA MET A 52 -17.84 33.39 29.51
C MET A 52 -18.40 33.11 28.10
N THR A 53 -19.70 33.33 27.91
CA THR A 53 -20.42 33.10 26.65
C THR A 53 -20.52 34.34 25.76
N ARG A 54 -20.34 35.53 26.34
CA ARG A 54 -20.32 36.81 25.63
C ARG A 54 -18.90 37.35 25.53
N PHE A 55 -18.56 37.89 24.36
CA PHE A 55 -17.30 38.62 24.16
C PHE A 55 -17.37 40.01 24.82
N TRP A 56 -16.33 40.35 25.58
CA TRP A 56 -16.15 41.65 26.22
C TRP A 56 -14.78 42.22 25.79
N PRO A 57 -14.74 43.33 25.04
CA PRO A 57 -13.49 43.88 24.54
C PRO A 57 -12.63 44.49 25.66
N ILE A 58 -13.25 44.96 26.76
CA ILE A 58 -12.54 45.48 27.93
C ILE A 58 -13.06 44.79 29.18
N ILE A 59 -12.12 44.22 29.95
CA ILE A 59 -12.37 43.62 31.26
C ILE A 59 -11.61 44.44 32.30
N GLN A 60 -12.32 44.97 33.29
CA GLN A 60 -11.73 45.74 34.39
C GLN A 60 -11.83 44.96 35.69
N ILE A 61 -10.67 44.68 36.29
CA ILE A 61 -10.56 44.06 37.61
C ILE A 61 -10.47 45.19 38.65
N ARG A 62 -11.44 45.27 39.55
CA ARG A 62 -11.46 46.24 40.65
C ARG A 62 -11.29 45.52 41.98
N VAL A 63 -10.16 45.72 42.64
CA VAL A 63 -10.00 45.31 44.04
C VAL A 63 -10.80 46.28 44.91
N LYS A 64 -11.77 45.76 45.65
CA LYS A 64 -12.67 46.56 46.49
C LYS A 64 -12.24 46.60 47.95
N ARG A 65 -11.57 45.55 48.43
CA ARG A 65 -11.05 45.45 49.80
C ARG A 65 -9.82 44.57 49.83
N CYS A 66 -8.89 44.90 50.71
CA CYS A 66 -7.75 44.07 51.09
C CYS A 66 -8.04 43.33 52.41
N GLN A 67 -7.23 42.32 52.72
CA GLN A 67 -7.25 41.65 54.00
C GLN A 67 -6.83 42.62 55.12
N GLN A 68 -7.38 42.40 56.32
CA GLN A 68 -7.01 43.14 57.54
C GLN A 68 -7.11 44.68 57.42
N GLY A 69 -7.91 45.20 56.48
CA GLY A 69 -8.07 46.63 56.27
C GLY A 69 -6.88 47.32 55.60
N GLY A 70 -6.03 46.57 54.90
CA GLY A 70 -4.91 47.13 54.14
C GLY A 70 -5.36 48.15 53.09
N ILE A 71 -4.51 49.15 52.85
CA ILE A 71 -4.77 50.27 51.93
C ILE A 71 -4.17 49.98 50.54
N ASP A 72 -3.16 49.11 50.48
CA ASP A 72 -2.48 48.70 49.25
C ASP A 72 -2.78 47.24 48.90
N THR A 73 -2.61 46.87 47.62
CA THR A 73 -2.83 45.50 47.12
C THR A 73 -1.64 44.97 46.36
N ARG A 74 -1.30 43.69 46.56
CA ARG A 74 -0.31 42.96 45.75
C ARG A 74 -0.98 41.80 45.04
N VAL A 75 -0.92 41.83 43.71
CA VAL A 75 -1.36 40.74 42.84
C VAL A 75 -0.11 40.10 42.24
N ARG A 76 0.07 38.79 42.46
CA ARG A 76 1.29 38.08 42.03
C ARG A 76 1.29 37.79 40.53
N GLY A 77 0.12 37.66 39.93
CA GLY A 77 -0.03 37.42 38.50
C GLY A 77 -1.48 37.29 38.07
N ILE A 78 -1.69 37.33 36.75
CA ILE A 78 -2.97 37.05 36.11
C ILE A 78 -2.71 35.99 35.05
N GLU A 79 -3.44 34.89 35.11
CA GLU A 79 -3.34 33.80 34.13
C GLU A 79 -4.63 33.72 33.31
N VAL A 80 -4.49 33.52 32.00
CA VAL A 80 -5.62 33.34 31.09
C VAL A 80 -5.46 32.02 30.35
N LEU A 81 -6.39 31.09 30.60
CA LEU A 81 -6.49 29.81 29.92
C LEU A 81 -7.56 29.91 28.82
N GLY A 82 -7.09 30.18 27.61
CA GLY A 82 -7.90 30.22 26.38
C GLY A 82 -7.28 29.38 25.26
N PRO A 83 -8.00 29.17 24.14
CA PRO A 83 -7.40 28.58 22.96
C PRO A 83 -6.21 29.45 22.52
N LYS A 84 -5.05 28.83 22.29
CA LYS A 84 -3.88 29.51 21.73
C LYS A 84 -4.34 30.23 20.45
N PRO A 85 -4.13 31.55 20.29
CA PRO A 85 -4.51 32.26 19.09
C PRO A 85 -3.57 31.82 17.97
N THR A 86 -3.87 30.69 17.34
CA THR A 86 -3.14 30.24 16.17
C THR A 86 -3.68 31.04 14.99
N PHE A 87 -2.89 31.99 14.48
CA PHE A 87 -3.09 32.58 13.14
C PHE A 87 -2.99 31.52 12.02
N TRP A 88 -2.66 30.28 12.39
CA TRP A 88 -2.45 29.14 11.53
C TRP A 88 -3.58 28.87 10.54
N PRO A 89 -4.89 28.86 10.87
CA PRO A 89 -5.92 28.57 9.87
C PRO A 89 -5.92 29.56 8.69
N ILE A 90 -5.64 30.84 8.95
CA ILE A 90 -5.56 31.89 7.93
C ILE A 90 -4.24 31.79 7.15
N PHE A 91 -3.13 31.54 7.85
CA PHE A 91 -1.81 31.41 7.23
C PHE A 91 -1.66 30.11 6.42
N LYS A 92 -2.30 29.03 6.88
CA LYS A 92 -2.33 27.69 6.26
C LYS A 92 -2.84 27.79 4.84
N GLU A 93 -3.99 28.43 4.62
CA GLU A 93 -4.57 28.53 3.28
C GLU A 93 -3.65 29.30 2.31
N GLN A 94 -3.06 30.41 2.77
CA GLN A 94 -2.17 31.22 1.93
C GLN A 94 -0.84 30.52 1.65
N LEU A 95 -0.25 29.86 2.65
CA LEU A 95 0.98 29.07 2.52
C LEU A 95 0.75 27.92 1.54
N CYS A 96 -0.32 27.13 1.74
CA CYS A 96 -0.69 26.02 0.87
C CYS A 96 -0.95 26.50 -0.56
N ARG A 97 -1.69 27.60 -0.76
CA ARG A 97 -1.98 28.13 -2.10
C ARG A 97 -0.71 28.58 -2.83
N ARG A 98 0.21 29.28 -2.15
CA ARG A 98 1.48 29.72 -2.75
C ARG A 98 2.39 28.54 -3.06
N THR A 99 2.49 27.59 -2.13
CA THR A 99 3.27 26.36 -2.31
C THR A 99 2.73 25.54 -3.47
N PHE A 100 1.40 25.41 -3.57
CA PHE A 100 0.73 24.74 -4.68
C PHE A 100 1.11 25.37 -6.02
N LEU A 101 0.94 26.69 -6.19
CA LEU A 101 1.26 27.37 -7.44
C LEU A 101 2.74 27.21 -7.83
N PHE A 102 3.65 27.36 -6.87
CA PHE A 102 5.08 27.16 -7.10
C PHE A 102 5.41 25.71 -7.51
N CYS A 103 4.84 24.74 -6.81
CA CYS A 103 5.05 23.32 -7.09
C CYS A 103 4.47 22.90 -8.43
N THR A 104 3.29 23.40 -8.80
CA THR A 104 2.67 23.11 -10.11
C THR A 104 3.50 23.67 -11.25
N ALA A 105 3.99 24.92 -11.14
CA ALA A 105 4.88 25.48 -12.16
C ALA A 105 6.17 24.66 -12.31
N ARG A 106 6.74 24.22 -11.19
CA ARG A 106 7.93 23.36 -11.17
C ARG A 106 7.67 21.97 -11.74
N ALA A 107 6.53 21.35 -11.42
CA ALA A 107 6.10 20.08 -11.99
C ALA A 107 6.00 20.18 -13.50
N HIS A 108 5.33 21.21 -14.02
CA HIS A 108 5.21 21.42 -15.46
C HIS A 108 6.57 21.57 -16.14
N ALA A 109 7.49 22.35 -15.58
CA ALA A 109 8.84 22.50 -16.13
C ALA A 109 9.60 21.17 -16.17
N TRP A 110 9.60 20.41 -15.07
CA TRP A 110 10.28 19.11 -15.02
C TRP A 110 9.62 18.07 -15.94
N CYS A 111 8.29 18.04 -16.04
CA CYS A 111 7.59 17.17 -16.99
C CYS A 111 7.99 17.49 -18.43
N GLN A 112 8.05 18.78 -18.80
CA GLN A 112 8.47 19.20 -20.14
C GLN A 112 9.91 18.78 -20.44
N GLU A 113 10.83 18.95 -19.49
CA GLU A 113 12.22 18.48 -19.63
C GLU A 113 12.30 16.97 -19.87
N ILE A 114 11.53 16.17 -19.13
CA ILE A 114 11.51 14.70 -19.27
C ILE A 114 10.87 14.27 -20.60
N CYS A 115 9.83 14.98 -21.05
CA CYS A 115 9.21 14.72 -22.34
C CYS A 115 10.16 15.04 -23.51
N GLN A 116 11.03 16.04 -23.37
CA GLN A 116 12.02 16.41 -24.39
C GLN A 116 13.24 15.48 -24.37
N ASP A 117 13.76 15.16 -23.19
CA ASP A 117 14.88 14.23 -23.00
C ASP A 117 14.56 13.21 -21.89
N ARG A 118 14.32 11.96 -22.30
CA ARG A 118 14.04 10.85 -21.38
C ARG A 118 15.20 10.58 -20.42
N GLY A 119 16.43 10.96 -20.79
CA GLY A 119 17.61 10.86 -19.92
C GLY A 119 17.53 11.72 -18.66
N CYS A 120 16.76 12.82 -18.70
CA CYS A 120 16.52 13.69 -17.55
C CYS A 120 15.76 12.99 -16.41
N LEU A 121 15.07 11.89 -16.69
CA LEU A 121 14.34 11.10 -15.67
C LEU A 121 15.27 10.59 -14.55
N LEU A 122 16.53 10.27 -14.85
CA LEU A 122 17.51 9.87 -13.84
C LEU A 122 17.91 11.02 -12.91
N GLN A 123 17.89 12.26 -13.42
CA GLN A 123 18.18 13.45 -12.63
C GLN A 123 16.99 13.82 -11.72
N LEU A 124 15.77 13.39 -12.09
CA LEU A 124 14.55 13.64 -11.31
C LEU A 124 14.71 13.14 -9.87
N PHE A 125 15.30 11.96 -9.66
CA PHE A 125 15.54 11.44 -8.30
C PHE A 125 16.30 12.45 -7.43
N GLY A 126 17.42 12.97 -7.94
CA GLY A 126 18.26 13.91 -7.20
C GLY A 126 17.57 15.24 -6.93
N ARG A 127 16.73 15.71 -7.85
CA ARG A 127 15.97 16.96 -7.71
C ARG A 127 14.79 16.81 -6.76
N LEU A 128 13.99 15.74 -6.93
CA LEU A 128 12.82 15.44 -6.13
C LEU A 128 13.20 15.14 -4.68
N ASN A 129 14.22 14.32 -4.43
CA ASN A 129 14.69 14.00 -3.08
C ASN A 129 15.20 15.25 -2.34
N ARG A 130 15.96 16.13 -3.02
CA ARG A 130 16.39 17.41 -2.43
C ARG A 130 15.20 18.31 -2.09
N ALA A 131 14.24 18.38 -3.00
CA ALA A 131 13.07 19.22 -2.82
C ALA A 131 12.17 18.71 -1.67
N LEU A 132 11.92 17.40 -1.59
CA LEU A 132 11.19 16.79 -0.47
C LEU A 132 11.89 17.00 0.89
N ARG A 133 13.22 16.83 0.95
CA ARG A 133 13.99 17.10 2.18
C ARG A 133 13.94 18.56 2.60
N HIS A 134 13.96 19.47 1.63
CA HIS A 134 13.84 20.90 1.91
C HIS A 134 12.47 21.24 2.50
N GLU A 135 11.38 20.69 1.94
CA GLU A 135 10.03 20.89 2.49
C GLU A 135 9.88 20.27 3.87
N GLN A 136 10.43 19.07 4.10
CA GLN A 136 10.38 18.44 5.42
C GLN A 136 11.14 19.27 6.46
N ALA A 137 12.35 19.71 6.13
CA ALA A 137 13.14 20.57 7.02
C ALA A 137 12.46 21.93 7.29
N PHE A 138 11.72 22.45 6.31
CA PHE A 138 10.89 23.64 6.50
C PHE A 138 9.72 23.36 7.45
N ALA A 139 9.02 22.24 7.25
CA ALA A 139 7.91 21.83 8.09
C ALA A 139 8.34 21.68 9.56
N ASP A 140 9.41 20.93 9.81
CA ASP A 140 9.90 20.63 11.16
C ASP A 140 10.38 21.88 11.90
N ARG A 141 10.88 22.89 11.18
CA ARG A 141 11.50 24.09 11.77
C ARG A 141 10.53 25.25 11.96
N PHE A 142 9.54 25.39 11.10
CA PHE A 142 8.72 26.61 11.02
C PHE A 142 7.22 26.38 11.26
N LEU A 143 6.72 25.14 11.20
CA LEU A 143 5.30 24.88 11.40
C LEU A 143 4.96 24.63 12.88
N PRO A 144 3.75 25.03 13.31
CA PRO A 144 3.38 25.01 14.73
C PRO A 144 2.99 23.63 15.27
N ASP A 145 2.53 22.72 14.41
CA ASP A 145 2.01 21.39 14.76
C ASP A 145 2.16 20.39 13.60
N ASP A 146 1.92 19.11 13.88
CA ASP A 146 2.02 18.04 12.89
C ASP A 146 0.89 18.11 11.84
N GLU A 147 -0.29 18.61 12.22
CA GLU A 147 -1.40 18.80 11.29
C GLU A 147 -1.05 19.83 10.20
N ALA A 148 -0.29 20.86 10.55
CA ALA A 148 0.26 21.84 9.64
C ALA A 148 1.24 21.21 8.65
N ALA A 149 2.18 20.41 9.17
CA ALA A 149 3.18 19.70 8.39
C ALA A 149 2.53 18.72 7.40
N GLN A 150 1.54 17.96 7.85
CA GLN A 150 0.78 17.05 7.00
C GLN A 150 0.00 17.80 5.92
N ALA A 151 -0.65 18.92 6.25
CA ALA A 151 -1.37 19.70 5.26
C ALA A 151 -0.46 20.26 4.17
N LEU A 152 0.72 20.79 4.54
CA LEU A 152 1.71 21.23 3.58
C LEU A 152 2.22 20.05 2.74
N GLY A 153 2.54 18.92 3.38
CA GLY A 153 2.97 17.69 2.71
C GLY A 153 1.97 17.19 1.67
N ARG A 154 0.67 17.16 2.01
CA ARG A 154 -0.42 16.80 1.07
C ARG A 154 -0.47 17.76 -0.12
N THR A 155 -0.40 19.07 0.11
CA THR A 155 -0.45 20.04 -0.99
C THR A 155 0.76 19.94 -1.91
N TYR A 156 1.95 19.69 -1.35
CA TYR A 156 3.15 19.46 -2.11
C TYR A 156 3.05 18.17 -2.95
N TRP A 157 2.51 17.10 -2.37
CA TRP A 157 2.29 15.84 -3.06
C TRP A 157 1.31 15.99 -4.23
N GLU A 158 0.18 16.66 -4.00
CA GLU A 158 -0.84 16.91 -5.01
C GLU A 158 -0.36 17.84 -6.14
N ALA A 159 0.42 18.87 -5.81
CA ALA A 159 0.88 19.86 -6.78
C ALA A 159 2.13 19.44 -7.55
N LEU A 160 3.03 18.69 -6.91
CA LEU A 160 4.31 18.30 -7.51
C LEU A 160 4.32 16.83 -7.92
N VAL A 161 4.11 15.91 -6.98
CA VAL A 161 4.45 14.50 -7.21
C VAL A 161 3.39 13.79 -8.03
N ASN A 162 2.11 13.99 -7.74
CA ASN A 162 1.02 13.43 -8.53
C ASN A 162 1.12 13.77 -10.04
N PRO A 163 1.24 15.04 -10.46
CA PRO A 163 1.37 15.35 -11.88
C PRO A 163 2.67 14.84 -12.50
N LEU A 164 3.78 14.79 -11.74
CA LEU A 164 5.02 14.16 -12.22
C LEU A 164 4.83 12.67 -12.46
N VAL A 165 4.28 11.93 -11.49
CA VAL A 165 4.01 10.48 -11.60
C VAL A 165 3.07 10.21 -12.77
N GLN A 166 2.02 11.01 -12.94
CA GLN A 166 1.12 10.90 -14.09
C GLN A 166 1.86 11.13 -15.40
N SER A 167 2.71 12.15 -15.50
CA SER A 167 3.45 12.44 -16.74
C SER A 167 4.49 11.37 -17.09
N ILE A 168 5.17 10.77 -16.11
CA ILE A 168 6.17 9.72 -16.38
C ILE A 168 5.54 8.35 -16.64
N THR A 169 4.30 8.12 -16.20
CA THR A 169 3.57 6.86 -16.39
C THR A 169 2.62 6.90 -17.59
N SER A 170 2.18 8.08 -18.03
CA SER A 170 1.37 8.22 -19.24
C SER A 170 2.18 7.89 -20.49
N PRO A 171 1.65 7.09 -21.42
CA PRO A 171 2.30 6.83 -22.70
C PRO A 171 2.36 8.11 -23.54
N ASP A 172 3.47 8.29 -24.24
CA ASP A 172 3.69 9.36 -25.18
C ASP A 172 3.08 8.99 -26.57
N PRO A 173 3.18 9.82 -27.63
CA PRO A 173 2.63 9.44 -28.95
C PRO A 173 3.32 8.22 -29.57
N SER A 174 4.47 7.77 -29.05
CA SER A 174 5.12 6.51 -29.42
C SER A 174 4.54 5.29 -28.68
N GLY A 175 3.59 5.51 -27.75
CA GLY A 175 2.95 4.48 -26.95
C GLY A 175 3.76 4.02 -25.74
N ILE A 176 4.96 4.58 -25.50
CA ILE A 176 5.86 4.16 -24.43
C ILE A 176 6.03 5.32 -23.45
N SER A 177 5.69 5.10 -22.18
CA SER A 177 5.90 6.12 -21.15
C SER A 177 7.39 6.30 -20.82
N PRO A 178 7.83 7.48 -20.36
CA PRO A 178 9.23 7.70 -19.96
C PRO A 178 9.73 6.69 -18.92
N LEU A 179 8.87 6.31 -17.96
CA LEU A 179 9.18 5.29 -16.96
C LEU A 179 9.29 3.90 -17.59
N ALA A 180 8.38 3.53 -18.51
CA ALA A 180 8.44 2.25 -19.21
C ALA A 180 9.73 2.10 -20.04
N TRP A 181 10.15 3.19 -20.71
CA TRP A 181 11.40 3.23 -21.45
C TRP A 181 12.61 2.97 -20.53
N LEU A 182 12.67 3.65 -19.38
CA LEU A 182 13.77 3.52 -18.43
C LEU A 182 13.83 2.11 -17.80
N LEU A 183 12.67 1.53 -17.48
CA LEU A 183 12.56 0.18 -16.96
C LEU A 183 12.94 -0.88 -18.00
N SER A 184 12.57 -0.66 -19.27
CA SER A 184 13.00 -1.53 -20.37
C SER A 184 14.52 -1.50 -20.54
N LYS A 185 15.14 -0.31 -20.47
CA LYS A 185 16.60 -0.14 -20.50
C LYS A 185 17.30 -0.77 -19.31
N TYR A 186 16.68 -0.74 -18.13
CA TYR A 186 17.18 -1.47 -16.96
C TYR A 186 17.24 -2.97 -17.21
N LEU A 187 16.16 -3.56 -17.73
CA LEU A 187 16.11 -5.00 -18.02
C LEU A 187 17.14 -5.41 -19.08
N GLU A 188 17.29 -4.64 -20.16
CA GLU A 188 18.36 -4.85 -21.16
C GLU A 188 19.76 -4.83 -20.54
N SER A 189 19.99 -3.99 -19.52
CA SER A 189 21.28 -3.90 -18.83
C SER A 189 21.57 -5.06 -17.89
N VAL A 190 20.52 -5.71 -17.36
CA VAL A 190 20.62 -6.88 -16.46
C VAL A 190 20.89 -8.16 -17.26
N GLU A 191 20.36 -8.26 -18.48
CA GLU A 191 20.51 -9.44 -19.35
C GLU A 191 21.93 -9.63 -19.93
N LEU A 192 22.79 -8.60 -19.91
CA LEU A 192 24.15 -8.65 -20.46
C LEU A 192 25.19 -9.06 -19.40
N PRO A 193 25.67 -10.31 -19.35
CA PRO A 193 26.55 -10.78 -18.27
C PRO A 193 28.04 -10.44 -18.49
N ARG A 194 28.40 -9.70 -19.55
CA ARG A 194 29.77 -9.73 -20.09
C ARG A 194 30.59 -8.44 -20.08
N CYS A 195 30.13 -7.33 -19.52
CA CYS A 195 31.05 -6.22 -19.27
C CYS A 195 30.55 -5.31 -18.16
N ALA A 196 31.08 -5.50 -16.95
CA ALA A 196 30.88 -4.61 -15.82
C ALA A 196 31.68 -3.31 -16.04
N THR A 197 31.20 -2.44 -16.92
CA THR A 197 31.60 -1.03 -16.92
C THR A 197 30.91 -0.35 -15.74
N SER A 198 31.68 0.33 -14.88
CA SER A 198 31.20 1.05 -13.69
C SER A 198 29.97 1.94 -13.96
N CYS A 199 29.82 2.44 -15.18
CA CYS A 199 28.66 3.21 -15.65
C CYS A 199 27.32 2.46 -15.54
N ASN A 200 27.27 1.16 -15.84
CA ASN A 200 26.03 0.37 -15.76
C ASN A 200 25.58 0.18 -14.31
N ALA A 201 26.52 -0.04 -13.39
CA ALA A 201 26.23 -0.14 -11.95
C ALA A 201 25.67 1.18 -11.38
N VAL A 202 26.24 2.33 -11.80
CA VAL A 202 25.75 3.66 -11.40
C VAL A 202 24.35 3.91 -11.96
N PHE A 203 24.10 3.54 -13.22
CA PHE A 203 22.77 3.62 -13.83
C PHE A 203 21.74 2.77 -13.06
N SER A 204 22.02 1.48 -12.85
CA SER A 204 21.13 0.56 -12.13
C SER A 204 20.87 1.00 -10.68
N SER A 205 21.87 1.58 -10.00
CA SER A 205 21.68 2.18 -8.69
C SER A 205 20.73 3.38 -8.74
N ARG A 206 20.90 4.29 -9.70
CA ARG A 206 20.00 5.46 -9.85
C ARG A 206 18.57 5.07 -10.17
N VAL A 207 18.37 4.06 -11.02
CA VAL A 207 17.05 3.53 -11.33
C VAL A 207 16.38 2.96 -10.08
N ARG A 208 17.07 2.11 -9.30
CA ARG A 208 16.55 1.57 -8.03
C ARG A 208 16.20 2.66 -7.04
N CYS A 209 17.07 3.66 -6.87
CA CYS A 209 16.79 4.79 -5.97
C CYS A 209 15.55 5.59 -6.43
N LEU A 210 15.39 5.81 -7.73
CA LEU A 210 14.21 6.50 -8.29
C LEU A 210 12.93 5.71 -8.02
N THR A 211 12.89 4.41 -8.35
CA THR A 211 11.69 3.57 -8.18
C THR A 211 11.33 3.42 -6.71
N GLN A 212 12.32 3.23 -5.83
CA GLN A 212 12.09 3.18 -4.38
C GLN A 212 11.51 4.49 -3.84
N LEU A 213 12.01 5.65 -4.28
CA LEU A 213 11.46 6.94 -3.86
C LEU A 213 10.03 7.14 -4.38
N LEU A 214 9.73 6.77 -5.63
CA LEU A 214 8.37 6.91 -6.16
C LEU A 214 7.36 6.00 -5.45
N VAL A 215 7.81 4.84 -4.97
CA VAL A 215 6.97 3.86 -4.27
C VAL A 215 6.75 4.19 -2.79
N HIS A 216 7.75 4.73 -2.10
CA HIS A 216 7.68 4.94 -0.64
C HIS A 216 7.15 6.31 -0.22
N VAL A 217 6.97 7.27 -1.15
CA VAL A 217 6.53 8.62 -0.80
C VAL A 217 5.00 8.78 -0.90
N ASP A 218 4.22 7.75 -1.25
CA ASP A 218 2.75 7.85 -1.29
C ASP A 218 2.14 7.92 0.13
N PRO A 219 1.65 9.09 0.59
CA PRO A 219 1.07 9.23 1.92
C PRO A 219 -0.36 8.68 2.00
N SER A 220 -1.00 8.35 0.87
CA SER A 220 -2.40 7.94 0.82
C SER A 220 -2.66 6.53 1.37
N SER A 221 -1.62 5.70 1.54
CA SER A 221 -1.75 4.35 2.11
C SER A 221 -1.91 4.35 3.63
N ALA A 222 -1.39 5.36 4.33
CA ALA A 222 -1.41 5.40 5.80
C ALA A 222 -2.81 5.73 6.34
N GLU A 223 -3.54 6.62 5.67
CA GLU A 223 -4.89 7.05 6.09
C GLU A 223 -5.98 6.00 5.83
N LEU A 224 -5.77 5.10 4.86
CA LEU A 224 -6.74 4.05 4.53
C LEU A 224 -6.72 2.89 5.55
N GLU A 225 -5.60 2.70 6.25
CA GLU A 225 -5.42 1.68 7.29
C GLU A 225 -5.93 2.13 8.66
N GLU A 226 -5.77 3.41 9.04
CA GLU A 226 -6.38 3.95 10.28
C GLU A 226 -7.92 3.99 10.22
N ALA A 227 -8.50 4.18 9.04
CA ALA A 227 -9.95 4.10 8.83
C ALA A 227 -10.52 2.66 8.92
N ARG A 228 -9.67 1.63 9.02
CA ARG A 228 -10.07 0.21 9.02
C ARG A 228 -10.03 -0.46 10.39
N ALA A 229 -9.64 0.23 11.47
CA ALA A 229 -9.69 -0.34 12.81
C ALA A 229 -11.14 -0.29 13.39
N PRO A 230 -11.81 -1.43 13.68
CA PRO A 230 -13.13 -1.40 14.29
C PRO A 230 -13.02 -1.42 15.81
N GLY A 231 -13.23 -0.26 16.44
CA GLY A 231 -13.47 -0.13 17.87
C GLY A 231 -14.94 -0.37 18.23
N ARG A 232 -15.21 -1.41 19.02
CA ARG A 232 -16.50 -1.76 19.61
C ARG A 232 -17.10 -0.62 20.46
N ALA A 233 -18.37 -0.28 20.24
CA ALA A 233 -19.33 0.09 21.28
C ALA A 233 -20.76 -0.07 20.74
N GLY A 234 -21.57 -0.89 21.41
CA GLY A 234 -22.94 -1.21 21.02
C GLY A 234 -23.98 -0.20 21.49
N GLY A 235 -25.13 -0.20 20.82
CA GLY A 235 -26.35 0.50 21.21
C GLY A 235 -27.48 0.24 20.22
N LYS A 236 -28.44 -0.59 20.63
CA LYS A 236 -29.66 -1.00 19.91
C LYS A 236 -30.63 0.17 19.63
N ASP A 237 -31.25 0.20 18.45
CA ASP A 237 -32.68 -0.13 18.20
C ASP A 237 -33.29 0.61 16.98
N GLY A 238 -33.96 -0.17 16.11
CA GLY A 238 -35.31 0.13 15.63
C GLY A 238 -35.55 0.99 14.38
N LYS A 239 -35.89 0.28 13.29
CA LYS A 239 -37.12 0.43 12.45
C LYS A 239 -37.01 1.09 11.05
N ASN A 240 -37.30 0.23 10.07
CA ASN A 240 -37.65 0.39 8.64
C ASN A 240 -37.89 1.80 8.07
N LYS A 241 -37.30 2.04 6.89
CA LYS A 241 -38.02 2.59 5.72
C LYS A 241 -37.32 2.22 4.41
N GLU A 242 -38.14 1.86 3.43
CA GLU A 242 -37.81 1.33 2.11
C GLU A 242 -37.09 2.34 1.19
N VAL A 243 -36.40 1.76 0.22
CA VAL A 243 -35.54 2.34 -0.84
C VAL A 243 -36.37 3.23 -1.80
N PRO A 244 -35.73 4.12 -2.57
CA PRO A 244 -35.56 3.75 -3.98
C PRO A 244 -34.16 4.02 -4.53
N ALA A 245 -33.83 3.20 -5.53
CA ALA A 245 -32.58 3.15 -6.24
C ALA A 245 -32.22 4.49 -6.89
N GLY A 246 -31.00 4.95 -6.62
CA GLY A 246 -30.38 6.09 -7.28
C GLY A 246 -28.92 5.78 -7.55
N ALA A 247 -28.61 5.55 -8.82
CA ALA A 247 -27.30 5.41 -9.44
C ALA A 247 -26.09 5.52 -8.49
N ALA A 248 -25.44 4.39 -8.23
CA ALA A 248 -24.06 4.36 -7.77
C ALA A 248 -23.18 5.07 -8.82
N LYS A 249 -23.02 6.38 -8.68
CA LYS A 249 -21.88 7.08 -9.24
C LYS A 249 -20.66 6.44 -8.60
N VAL A 250 -20.02 5.56 -9.36
CA VAL A 250 -18.62 5.18 -9.15
C VAL A 250 -17.86 6.49 -9.07
N ALA A 251 -17.62 6.95 -7.85
CA ALA A 251 -16.66 8.00 -7.60
C ALA A 251 -15.35 7.43 -8.13
N ALA A 252 -14.96 7.89 -9.32
CA ALA A 252 -13.69 7.57 -9.94
C ALA A 252 -12.61 7.95 -8.92
N LYS A 253 -12.14 6.96 -8.16
CA LYS A 253 -11.01 7.11 -7.26
C LYS A 253 -9.88 7.58 -8.16
N LYS A 254 -9.38 8.80 -7.93
CA LYS A 254 -8.18 9.31 -8.59
C LYS A 254 -7.15 8.18 -8.50
N PRO A 255 -6.59 7.69 -9.64
CA PRO A 255 -5.63 6.61 -9.57
C PRO A 255 -4.49 7.09 -8.68
N SER A 256 -4.22 6.34 -7.61
CA SER A 256 -3.06 6.64 -6.76
C SER A 256 -1.81 6.62 -7.63
N GLY A 257 -0.80 7.42 -7.29
CA GLY A 257 0.47 7.44 -8.02
C GLY A 257 1.06 6.03 -8.15
N LEU A 258 0.91 5.22 -7.09
CA LEU A 258 1.30 3.81 -7.07
C LEU A 258 0.59 2.95 -8.14
N TRP A 259 -0.70 3.20 -8.41
CA TRP A 259 -1.43 2.47 -9.45
C TRP A 259 -0.89 2.77 -10.86
N GLY A 260 -0.55 4.03 -11.15
CA GLY A 260 0.05 4.41 -12.43
C GLY A 260 1.39 3.71 -12.65
N ILE A 261 2.22 3.61 -11.61
CA ILE A 261 3.54 2.97 -11.67
C ILE A 261 3.40 1.45 -11.82
N SER A 262 2.47 0.81 -11.10
CA SER A 262 2.26 -0.64 -11.21
C SER A 262 1.68 -1.04 -12.58
N GLN A 263 0.76 -0.24 -13.15
CA GLN A 263 0.28 -0.45 -14.52
C GLN A 263 1.40 -0.27 -15.54
N CYS A 264 2.28 0.72 -15.33
CA CYS A 264 3.45 0.90 -16.19
C CYS A 264 4.40 -0.31 -16.12
N TRP A 265 4.65 -0.86 -14.93
CA TRP A 265 5.46 -2.07 -14.77
C TRP A 265 4.83 -3.28 -15.46
N ARG A 266 3.51 -3.48 -15.28
CA ARG A 266 2.75 -4.52 -15.98
C ARG A 266 2.95 -4.44 -17.49
N GLY A 267 2.86 -3.25 -18.07
CA GLY A 267 3.06 -3.04 -19.51
C GLY A 267 4.48 -3.40 -19.99
N VAL A 268 5.51 -3.04 -19.22
CA VAL A 268 6.91 -3.39 -19.52
C VAL A 268 7.12 -4.91 -19.46
N VAL A 269 6.62 -5.56 -18.41
CA VAL A 269 6.68 -7.03 -18.26
C VAL A 269 5.98 -7.71 -19.43
N GLN A 270 4.76 -7.28 -19.75
CA GLN A 270 3.99 -7.83 -20.86
C GLN A 270 4.76 -7.71 -22.18
N GLN A 271 5.35 -6.55 -22.46
CA GLN A 271 6.12 -6.33 -23.68
C GLN A 271 7.36 -7.22 -23.76
N GLN A 272 8.08 -7.43 -22.65
CA GLN A 272 9.24 -8.31 -22.63
C GLN A 272 8.87 -9.77 -22.86
N VAL A 273 7.80 -10.25 -22.21
CA VAL A 273 7.31 -11.62 -22.40
C VAL A 273 6.80 -11.81 -23.84
N GLN A 274 6.12 -10.82 -24.41
CA GLN A 274 5.65 -10.86 -25.80
C GLN A 274 6.83 -10.96 -26.78
N ARG A 275 7.86 -10.11 -26.65
CA ARG A 275 9.07 -10.21 -27.50
C ARG A 275 9.76 -11.56 -27.39
N PHE A 276 9.84 -12.11 -26.17
CA PHE A 276 10.38 -13.44 -25.94
C PHE A 276 9.57 -14.52 -26.66
N LEU A 277 8.24 -14.50 -26.52
CA LEU A 277 7.35 -15.47 -27.16
C LEU A 277 7.44 -15.37 -28.69
N GLU A 278 7.43 -14.17 -29.26
CA GLU A 278 7.59 -13.95 -30.70
C GLU A 278 8.91 -14.52 -31.23
N ALA A 279 10.00 -14.41 -30.47
CA ALA A 279 11.33 -14.85 -30.89
C ALA A 279 11.62 -16.34 -30.64
N ALA A 280 11.06 -16.92 -29.58
CA ALA A 280 11.51 -18.22 -29.05
C ALA A 280 10.41 -19.29 -28.90
N TRP A 281 9.17 -19.04 -29.35
CA TRP A 281 8.08 -20.00 -29.12
C TRP A 281 8.28 -21.39 -29.74
N GLN A 282 9.08 -21.52 -30.80
CA GLN A 282 9.40 -22.82 -31.45
C GLN A 282 10.64 -23.51 -30.87
N ALA A 283 11.37 -22.86 -29.96
CA ALA A 283 12.60 -23.41 -29.45
C ALA A 283 12.32 -24.61 -28.52
N PRO A 284 13.10 -25.71 -28.59
CA PRO A 284 12.88 -26.88 -27.74
C PRO A 284 13.09 -26.57 -26.25
N ASP A 285 13.85 -25.53 -25.93
CA ASP A 285 14.13 -25.03 -24.58
C ASP A 285 13.26 -23.80 -24.20
N VAL A 286 12.14 -23.58 -24.89
CA VAL A 286 11.25 -22.43 -24.65
C VAL A 286 10.80 -22.32 -23.20
N VAL A 287 10.47 -23.44 -22.54
CA VAL A 287 9.99 -23.43 -21.15
C VAL A 287 11.10 -23.08 -20.17
N GLU A 288 12.31 -23.60 -20.38
CA GLU A 288 13.47 -23.25 -19.53
C GLU A 288 13.79 -21.76 -19.64
N ARG A 289 13.77 -21.21 -20.87
CA ARG A 289 13.97 -19.78 -21.10
C ARG A 289 12.84 -18.94 -20.49
N TYR A 290 11.60 -19.42 -20.56
CA TYR A 290 10.45 -18.79 -19.91
C TYR A 290 10.61 -18.73 -18.38
N CYS A 291 11.00 -19.84 -17.75
CA CYS A 291 11.24 -19.89 -16.30
C CYS A 291 12.41 -18.95 -15.90
N ARG A 292 13.49 -18.91 -16.68
CA ARG A 292 14.61 -17.96 -16.46
C ARG A 292 14.15 -16.52 -16.59
N LEU A 293 13.35 -16.19 -17.60
CA LEU A 293 12.78 -14.85 -17.78
C LEU A 293 11.90 -14.46 -16.59
N TYR A 294 11.03 -15.37 -16.13
CA TYR A 294 10.20 -15.16 -14.94
C TYR A 294 11.05 -14.87 -13.71
N GLN A 295 12.09 -15.66 -13.45
CA GLN A 295 12.99 -15.44 -12.32
C GLN A 295 13.75 -14.11 -12.41
N CYS A 296 14.21 -13.73 -13.61
CA CYS A 296 14.87 -12.45 -13.83
C CYS A 296 13.93 -11.27 -13.56
N LEU A 297 12.71 -11.31 -14.11
CA LEU A 297 11.71 -10.25 -13.92
C LEU A 297 11.17 -10.19 -12.49
N ARG A 298 11.04 -11.34 -11.80
CA ARG A 298 10.71 -11.39 -10.38
C ARG A 298 11.80 -10.74 -9.54
N SER A 299 13.06 -11.08 -9.78
CA SER A 299 14.21 -10.49 -9.08
C SER A 299 14.26 -8.98 -9.31
N ALA A 300 14.12 -8.53 -10.56
CA ALA A 300 14.04 -7.11 -10.89
C ALA A 300 12.86 -6.40 -10.22
N THR A 301 11.69 -7.05 -10.12
CA THR A 301 10.51 -6.50 -9.42
C THR A 301 10.83 -6.23 -7.95
N VAL A 302 11.45 -7.20 -7.27
CA VAL A 302 11.84 -7.08 -5.86
C VAL A 302 12.93 -6.03 -5.67
N GLU A 303 13.93 -5.98 -6.54
CA GLU A 303 15.00 -4.99 -6.46
C GLU A 303 14.52 -3.54 -6.67
N LEU A 304 13.57 -3.34 -7.60
CA LEU A 304 13.09 -2.02 -7.99
C LEU A 304 11.99 -1.50 -7.04
N PHE A 305 11.07 -2.36 -6.62
CA PHE A 305 9.84 -1.94 -5.92
C PHE A 305 9.67 -2.57 -4.53
N GLY A 306 10.56 -3.48 -4.11
CA GLY A 306 10.46 -4.20 -2.84
C GLY A 306 9.37 -5.27 -2.84
N HIS A 307 8.98 -5.73 -1.65
CA HIS A 307 8.01 -6.81 -1.45
C HIS A 307 6.54 -6.35 -1.47
N GLN A 308 6.20 -5.42 -2.36
CA GLN A 308 4.84 -4.89 -2.44
C GLN A 308 3.93 -5.76 -3.33
N ALA A 309 2.76 -6.14 -2.78
CA ALA A 309 1.79 -7.00 -3.46
C ALA A 309 1.30 -6.43 -4.80
N ALA A 310 1.18 -5.10 -4.92
CA ALA A 310 0.75 -4.45 -6.16
C ALA A 310 1.69 -4.74 -7.34
N PHE A 311 3.00 -4.82 -7.09
CA PHE A 311 4.01 -5.07 -8.11
C PHE A 311 4.18 -6.56 -8.40
N ALA A 312 3.99 -7.43 -7.41
CA ALA A 312 3.88 -8.88 -7.63
C ALA A 312 2.67 -9.22 -8.51
N LEU A 313 1.53 -8.57 -8.27
CA LEU A 313 0.35 -8.71 -9.12
C LEU A 313 0.59 -8.15 -10.53
N ALA A 314 1.25 -7.00 -10.65
CA ALA A 314 1.60 -6.42 -11.95
C ALA A 314 2.52 -7.34 -12.78
N LEU A 315 3.46 -8.03 -12.14
CA LEU A 315 4.29 -9.06 -12.76
C LEU A 315 3.41 -10.19 -13.30
N ALA A 316 2.58 -10.81 -12.45
CA ALA A 316 1.69 -11.90 -12.84
C ALA A 316 0.74 -11.50 -13.99
N GLN A 317 0.14 -10.31 -13.89
CA GLN A 317 -0.74 -9.76 -14.93
C GLN A 317 0.00 -9.44 -16.24
N GLY A 318 1.29 -9.08 -16.17
CA GLY A 318 2.11 -8.85 -17.37
C GLY A 318 2.35 -10.13 -18.14
N PHE A 319 2.74 -11.21 -17.43
CA PHE A 319 2.86 -12.56 -18.01
C PHE A 319 1.54 -13.06 -18.59
N ALA A 320 0.47 -12.98 -17.80
CA ALA A 320 -0.88 -13.36 -18.23
C ALA A 320 -1.33 -12.57 -19.47
N GLY A 321 -1.08 -11.26 -19.52
CA GLY A 321 -1.42 -10.40 -20.65
C GLY A 321 -0.70 -10.80 -21.95
N ALA A 322 0.56 -11.23 -21.86
CA ALA A 322 1.32 -11.70 -23.02
C ALA A 322 0.83 -13.07 -23.52
N LEU A 323 0.52 -13.98 -22.59
CA LEU A 323 -0.02 -15.31 -22.94
C LEU A 323 -1.41 -15.22 -23.57
N LEU A 324 -2.24 -14.26 -23.15
CA LEU A 324 -3.56 -14.00 -23.74
C LEU A 324 -3.48 -13.51 -25.20
N GLN A 325 -2.36 -12.93 -25.62
CA GLN A 325 -2.18 -12.42 -26.98
C GLN A 325 -1.68 -13.48 -27.96
N LEU A 326 -1.43 -14.70 -27.49
CA LEU A 326 -0.99 -15.80 -28.36
C LEU A 326 -2.09 -16.21 -29.34
N SER A 327 -1.70 -16.52 -30.58
CA SER A 327 -2.60 -17.19 -31.52
C SER A 327 -2.98 -18.57 -31.00
N PHE A 328 -4.14 -19.08 -31.39
CA PHE A 328 -4.63 -20.40 -30.96
C PHE A 328 -3.58 -21.52 -31.14
N LEU A 329 -2.92 -21.57 -32.30
CA LEU A 329 -1.92 -22.60 -32.60
C LEU A 329 -0.67 -22.47 -31.71
N THR A 330 -0.22 -21.23 -31.47
CA THR A 330 0.92 -20.96 -30.58
C THR A 330 0.56 -21.30 -29.14
N ALA A 331 -0.64 -20.94 -28.69
CA ALA A 331 -1.14 -21.23 -27.35
C ALA A 331 -1.18 -22.74 -27.10
N LEU A 332 -1.64 -23.53 -28.09
CA LEU A 332 -1.70 -24.98 -28.01
C LEU A 332 -0.29 -25.61 -27.91
N HIS A 333 0.63 -25.20 -28.79
CA HIS A 333 2.01 -25.68 -28.76
C HIS A 333 2.70 -25.35 -27.44
N VAL A 334 2.63 -24.09 -27.00
CA VAL A 334 3.26 -23.63 -25.77
C VAL A 334 2.67 -24.34 -24.54
N SER A 335 1.35 -24.58 -24.52
CA SER A 335 0.69 -25.36 -23.46
C SER A 335 1.20 -26.79 -23.37
N GLU A 336 1.39 -27.46 -24.50
CA GLU A 336 1.95 -28.81 -24.56
C GLU A 336 3.40 -28.83 -24.05
N GLN A 337 4.22 -27.86 -24.46
CA GLN A 337 5.60 -27.77 -23.98
C GLN A 337 5.66 -27.53 -22.47
N PHE A 338 4.79 -26.67 -21.93
CA PHE A 338 4.69 -26.46 -20.48
C PHE A 338 4.31 -27.73 -19.73
N ALA A 339 3.31 -28.47 -20.21
CA ALA A 339 2.90 -29.73 -19.58
C ALA A 339 4.02 -30.80 -19.65
N ARG A 340 4.69 -30.92 -20.80
CA ARG A 340 5.82 -31.84 -21.00
C ARG A 340 7.02 -31.49 -20.11
N TYR A 341 7.32 -30.21 -19.95
CA TYR A 341 8.39 -29.76 -19.08
C TYR A 341 8.11 -30.12 -17.62
N LEU A 342 6.89 -29.85 -17.14
CA LEU A 342 6.50 -30.22 -15.78
C LEU A 342 6.54 -31.74 -15.57
N ASP A 343 6.07 -32.53 -16.54
CA ASP A 343 6.18 -33.99 -16.49
C ASP A 343 7.64 -34.44 -16.31
N ARG A 344 8.56 -33.91 -17.13
CA ARG A 344 9.99 -34.21 -17.00
C ARG A 344 10.56 -33.82 -15.63
N GLN A 345 10.23 -32.62 -15.14
CA GLN A 345 10.69 -32.17 -13.81
C GLN A 345 10.15 -33.06 -12.69
N MET A 346 8.90 -33.52 -12.79
CA MET A 346 8.30 -34.41 -11.82
C MET A 346 8.95 -35.80 -11.81
N GLN A 347 9.28 -36.32 -12.99
CA GLN A 347 10.01 -37.59 -13.11
C GLN A 347 11.44 -37.49 -12.53
N GLU A 348 12.15 -36.39 -12.78
CA GLU A 348 13.48 -36.11 -12.20
C GLU A 348 13.43 -36.01 -10.67
N LEU A 349 12.34 -35.46 -10.12
CA LEU A 349 12.13 -35.29 -8.67
C LEU A 349 11.58 -36.55 -7.97
N HIS A 350 11.08 -37.54 -8.71
CA HIS A 350 10.41 -38.73 -8.17
C HIS A 350 11.27 -39.54 -7.18
N GLY A 351 12.61 -39.39 -7.25
CA GLY A 351 13.56 -40.03 -6.32
C GLY A 351 14.04 -39.16 -5.14
N VAL A 352 13.66 -37.88 -5.07
CA VAL A 352 14.17 -36.94 -4.05
C VAL A 352 13.16 -36.84 -2.90
N VAL A 353 13.54 -37.39 -1.74
CA VAL A 353 12.71 -37.34 -0.53
C VAL A 353 12.76 -35.93 0.10
N GLY A 354 11.58 -35.31 0.24
CA GLY A 354 11.30 -34.42 1.37
C GLY A 354 11.71 -32.94 1.28
N SER A 355 11.61 -32.27 0.13
CA SER A 355 11.64 -30.80 0.11
C SER A 355 10.60 -30.20 -0.82
N THR A 356 9.62 -29.49 -0.25
CA THR A 356 8.57 -28.75 -0.96
C THR A 356 9.06 -27.41 -1.52
N GLY A 357 10.21 -26.92 -1.05
CA GLY A 357 10.79 -25.64 -1.48
C GLY A 357 11.16 -25.58 -2.97
N PRO A 358 11.95 -26.54 -3.49
CA PRO A 358 12.28 -26.62 -4.92
C PRO A 358 11.02 -26.73 -5.80
N LEU A 359 10.02 -27.48 -5.34
CA LEU A 359 8.77 -27.66 -6.05
C LEU A 359 8.03 -26.33 -6.22
N GLN A 360 7.89 -25.54 -5.16
CA GLN A 360 7.24 -24.23 -5.23
C GLN A 360 7.93 -23.30 -6.23
N GLN A 361 9.26 -23.28 -6.25
CA GLN A 361 10.02 -22.45 -7.19
C GLN A 361 9.85 -22.88 -8.65
N ILE A 362 9.71 -24.18 -8.91
CA ILE A 362 9.46 -24.72 -10.25
C ILE A 362 8.03 -24.38 -10.70
N LEU A 363 7.04 -24.47 -9.81
CA LEU A 363 5.63 -24.27 -10.16
C LEU A 363 5.21 -22.80 -10.24
N GLU A 364 5.88 -21.91 -9.50
CA GLU A 364 5.53 -20.49 -9.39
C GLU A 364 5.29 -19.77 -10.74
N PRO A 365 6.10 -19.97 -11.80
CA PRO A 365 5.87 -19.35 -13.10
C PRO A 365 4.54 -19.78 -13.77
N PHE A 366 4.02 -20.96 -13.45
CA PHE A 366 2.83 -21.54 -14.08
C PHE A 366 1.53 -21.12 -13.41
N VAL A 367 1.59 -20.61 -12.17
CA VAL A 367 0.42 -20.11 -11.43
C VAL A 367 -0.28 -18.97 -12.18
N VAL A 368 0.45 -18.25 -13.05
CA VAL A 368 -0.12 -17.17 -13.89
C VAL A 368 -1.18 -17.64 -14.89
N PHE A 369 -1.30 -18.96 -15.12
CA PHE A 369 -2.32 -19.52 -16.00
C PHE A 369 -3.73 -19.47 -15.39
N CYS A 370 -3.83 -19.29 -14.07
CA CYS A 370 -5.12 -19.19 -13.39
C CYS A 370 -6.04 -18.17 -14.07
N GLY A 371 -7.19 -18.64 -14.54
CA GLY A 371 -8.21 -17.80 -15.19
C GLY A 371 -7.93 -17.43 -16.66
N LEU A 372 -6.90 -18.00 -17.29
CA LEU A 372 -6.64 -17.85 -18.73
C LEU A 372 -7.31 -18.97 -19.54
N GLU A 373 -7.68 -18.68 -20.78
CA GLU A 373 -8.18 -19.71 -21.71
C GLU A 373 -7.13 -20.81 -21.97
N LEU A 374 -5.85 -20.42 -21.97
CA LEU A 374 -4.69 -21.33 -22.05
C LEU A 374 -4.68 -22.39 -20.94
N ALA A 375 -5.34 -22.15 -19.80
CA ALA A 375 -5.44 -23.14 -18.73
C ALA A 375 -6.17 -24.42 -19.18
N HIS A 376 -7.16 -24.30 -20.08
CA HIS A 376 -7.88 -25.46 -20.61
C HIS A 376 -6.99 -26.34 -21.50
N THR A 377 -6.20 -25.73 -22.37
CA THR A 377 -5.25 -26.46 -23.23
C THR A 377 -4.13 -27.06 -22.41
N PHE A 378 -3.62 -26.32 -21.42
CA PHE A 378 -2.63 -26.82 -20.48
C PHE A 378 -3.15 -28.02 -19.67
N GLU A 379 -4.37 -27.94 -19.10
CA GLU A 379 -4.99 -29.04 -18.37
C GLU A 379 -5.15 -30.29 -19.24
N HIS A 380 -5.52 -30.13 -20.52
CA HIS A 380 -5.67 -31.24 -21.45
C HIS A 380 -4.37 -32.03 -21.68
N PHE A 381 -3.23 -31.35 -21.79
CA PHE A 381 -1.94 -32.03 -21.92
C PHE A 381 -1.44 -32.54 -20.58
N TYR A 382 -1.63 -31.77 -19.49
CA TYR A 382 -1.20 -32.17 -18.16
C TYR A 382 -1.86 -33.48 -17.72
N ARG A 383 -3.17 -33.65 -17.94
CA ARG A 383 -3.88 -34.89 -17.61
C ARG A 383 -3.37 -36.12 -18.39
N TYR A 384 -2.87 -35.92 -19.61
CA TYR A 384 -2.30 -37.01 -20.41
C TYR A 384 -1.02 -37.53 -19.77
N TYR A 385 -0.08 -36.62 -19.45
CA TYR A 385 1.17 -37.00 -18.78
C TYR A 385 0.94 -37.52 -17.35
N LEU A 386 0.02 -36.91 -16.60
CA LEU A 386 -0.37 -37.39 -15.28
C LEU A 386 -0.91 -38.83 -15.34
N GLY A 387 -1.77 -39.13 -16.32
CA GLY A 387 -2.31 -40.48 -16.50
C GLY A 387 -1.22 -41.51 -16.75
N ASP A 388 -0.26 -41.20 -17.60
CA ASP A 388 0.88 -42.07 -17.87
C ASP A 388 1.73 -42.31 -16.61
N ARG A 389 2.05 -41.25 -15.85
CA ARG A 389 2.80 -41.37 -14.59
C ARG A 389 2.06 -42.19 -13.54
N LEU A 390 0.77 -41.93 -13.31
CA LEU A 390 -0.02 -42.64 -12.30
C LEU A 390 -0.15 -44.14 -12.64
N LEU A 391 -0.33 -44.48 -13.92
CA LEU A 391 -0.47 -45.87 -14.36
C LEU A 391 0.88 -46.60 -14.42
N ALA A 392 1.97 -45.94 -14.80
CA ALA A 392 3.28 -46.57 -14.96
C ALA A 392 4.09 -46.63 -13.66
N GLN A 393 4.03 -45.58 -12.82
CA GLN A 393 4.89 -45.42 -11.63
C GLN A 393 4.11 -45.60 -10.32
N GLY A 394 2.77 -45.49 -10.35
CA GLY A 394 1.92 -45.54 -9.15
C GLY A 394 1.77 -44.19 -8.44
N PRO A 395 1.02 -44.14 -7.33
CA PRO A 395 0.75 -42.92 -6.58
C PRO A 395 2.04 -42.33 -5.97
N SER A 396 2.24 -41.02 -6.12
CA SER A 396 3.33 -40.28 -5.47
C SER A 396 2.80 -39.06 -4.73
N TRP A 397 3.39 -38.74 -3.58
CA TRP A 397 3.08 -37.53 -2.81
C TRP A 397 3.27 -36.25 -3.64
N LEU A 398 4.20 -36.28 -4.62
CA LEU A 398 4.47 -35.16 -5.54
C LEU A 398 3.24 -34.80 -6.36
N GLU A 399 2.47 -35.79 -6.81
CA GLU A 399 1.28 -35.55 -7.64
C GLU A 399 0.22 -34.78 -6.86
N GLY A 400 -0.01 -35.15 -5.60
CA GLY A 400 -0.90 -34.42 -4.69
C GLY A 400 -0.43 -32.98 -4.48
N ALA A 401 0.86 -32.78 -4.22
CA ALA A 401 1.42 -31.44 -3.97
C ALA A 401 1.36 -30.52 -5.21
N VAL A 402 1.60 -31.04 -6.42
CA VAL A 402 1.49 -30.26 -7.66
C VAL A 402 0.04 -29.89 -7.94
N VAL A 403 -0.89 -30.85 -7.79
CA VAL A 403 -2.31 -30.63 -8.03
C VAL A 403 -2.92 -29.66 -7.01
N GLU A 404 -2.42 -29.64 -5.77
CA GLU A 404 -2.80 -28.63 -4.78
C GLU A 404 -2.35 -27.22 -5.20
N GLN A 405 -1.09 -27.06 -5.61
CA GLN A 405 -0.54 -25.74 -5.97
C GLN A 405 -1.07 -25.20 -7.30
N LEU A 406 -1.19 -26.05 -8.32
CA LEU A 406 -1.71 -25.69 -9.64
C LEU A 406 -3.22 -25.88 -9.75
N GLY A 407 -3.93 -26.17 -8.65
CA GLY A 407 -5.33 -26.57 -8.69
C GLY A 407 -6.24 -25.57 -9.40
N LEU A 408 -5.96 -24.27 -9.28
CA LEU A 408 -6.68 -23.19 -9.94
C LEU A 408 -6.34 -23.03 -11.43
N CYS A 409 -5.24 -23.64 -11.89
CA CYS A 409 -4.85 -23.75 -13.30
C CYS A 409 -5.54 -24.91 -14.01
N PHE A 410 -6.39 -25.68 -13.33
CA PHE A 410 -7.16 -26.81 -13.88
C PHE A 410 -8.67 -26.53 -13.83
N PRO A 411 -9.23 -25.78 -14.81
CA PRO A 411 -10.65 -25.41 -14.81
C PRO A 411 -11.62 -26.59 -14.72
N GLY A 412 -11.31 -27.71 -15.41
CA GLY A 412 -12.12 -28.93 -15.40
C GLY A 412 -11.91 -29.81 -14.17
N ARG A 413 -10.91 -29.50 -13.35
CA ARG A 413 -10.46 -30.28 -12.18
C ARG A 413 -10.15 -31.75 -12.50
N PHE A 414 -9.75 -32.05 -13.74
CA PHE A 414 -9.46 -33.42 -14.15
C PHE A 414 -8.29 -34.03 -13.36
N PRO A 415 -7.15 -33.36 -13.13
CA PRO A 415 -6.07 -33.90 -12.32
C PRO A 415 -6.50 -34.26 -10.89
N GLN A 416 -7.34 -33.43 -10.27
CA GLN A 416 -7.90 -33.69 -8.94
C GLN A 416 -8.78 -34.94 -8.95
N GLN A 417 -9.65 -35.08 -9.97
CA GLN A 417 -10.51 -36.25 -10.12
C GLN A 417 -9.70 -37.53 -10.36
N MET A 418 -8.63 -37.47 -11.16
CA MET A 418 -7.77 -38.62 -11.42
C MET A 418 -7.12 -39.16 -10.15
N LEU A 419 -6.63 -38.26 -9.27
CA LEU A 419 -6.07 -38.66 -7.98
C LEU A 419 -7.14 -39.21 -7.02
N SER A 420 -8.34 -38.61 -7.01
CA SER A 420 -9.48 -39.12 -6.23
C SER A 420 -9.87 -40.53 -6.67
N ASN A 421 -9.98 -40.75 -7.98
CA ASN A 421 -10.34 -42.05 -8.55
C ASN A 421 -9.29 -43.13 -8.26
N LEU A 422 -8.00 -42.76 -8.27
CA LEU A 422 -6.92 -43.68 -7.91
C LEU A 422 -7.01 -44.08 -6.43
N ALA A 423 -7.23 -43.12 -5.53
CA ALA A 423 -7.41 -43.40 -4.11
C ALA A 423 -8.64 -44.30 -3.84
N GLU A 424 -9.76 -44.04 -4.50
CA GLU A 424 -10.95 -44.91 -4.43
C GLU A 424 -10.66 -46.32 -4.96
N SER A 425 -9.91 -46.44 -6.06
CA SER A 425 -9.49 -47.74 -6.62
C SER A 425 -8.59 -48.52 -5.66
N GLU A 426 -7.65 -47.86 -4.99
CA GLU A 426 -6.77 -48.48 -3.98
C GLU A 426 -7.58 -48.98 -2.77
N GLU A 427 -8.54 -48.20 -2.30
CA GLU A 427 -9.43 -48.62 -1.22
C GLU A 427 -10.27 -49.84 -1.62
N LEU A 428 -10.84 -49.85 -2.83
CA LEU A 428 -11.58 -50.99 -3.36
C LEU A 428 -10.70 -52.24 -3.51
N GLN A 429 -9.45 -52.07 -3.96
CA GLN A 429 -8.50 -53.17 -4.07
C GLN A 429 -8.14 -53.75 -2.69
N GLN A 430 -7.96 -52.91 -1.67
CA GLN A 430 -7.75 -53.36 -0.29
C GLN A 430 -8.96 -54.13 0.25
N ARG A 431 -10.18 -53.63 0.03
CA ARG A 431 -11.42 -54.31 0.43
C ARG A 431 -11.58 -55.65 -0.26
N PHE A 432 -11.27 -55.73 -1.56
CA PHE A 432 -11.32 -56.97 -2.32
C PHE A 432 -10.28 -57.98 -1.81
N TYR A 433 -9.06 -57.54 -1.52
CA TYR A 433 -8.03 -58.38 -0.94
C TYR A 433 -8.43 -58.94 0.43
N LEU A 434 -8.99 -58.10 1.31
CA LEU A 434 -9.52 -58.55 2.60
C LEU A 434 -10.68 -59.53 2.44
N PHE A 435 -11.56 -59.31 1.46
CA PHE A 435 -12.64 -60.24 1.16
C PHE A 435 -12.11 -61.61 0.68
N GLN A 436 -11.08 -61.62 -0.17
CA GLN A 436 -10.43 -62.87 -0.60
C GLN A 436 -9.80 -63.64 0.56
N LEU A 437 -9.14 -62.94 1.50
CA LEU A 437 -8.61 -63.56 2.72
C LEU A 437 -9.73 -64.15 3.59
N GLN A 438 -10.83 -63.42 3.77
CA GLN A 438 -11.98 -63.92 4.54
C GLN A 438 -12.61 -65.18 3.93
N GLU A 439 -12.70 -65.25 2.60
CA GLU A 439 -13.20 -66.46 1.92
C GLU A 439 -12.23 -67.64 2.03
N GLN A 440 -10.91 -67.39 1.97
CA GLN A 440 -9.91 -68.42 2.24
C GLN A 440 -10.00 -68.95 3.67
N ASP A 441 -10.13 -68.07 4.65
CA ASP A 441 -10.27 -68.44 6.06
C ASP A 441 -11.54 -69.28 6.29
N LYS A 442 -12.68 -68.93 5.66
CA LYS A 442 -13.90 -69.74 5.72
C LYS A 442 -13.71 -71.14 5.14
N GLN A 443 -13.06 -71.27 3.99
CA GLN A 443 -12.82 -72.57 3.35
C GLN A 443 -11.91 -73.46 4.19
N LEU A 444 -10.92 -72.88 4.87
CA LEU A 444 -10.04 -73.62 5.79
C LEU A 444 -10.80 -74.08 7.04
N LEU A 445 -11.71 -73.25 7.57
CA LEU A 445 -12.54 -73.60 8.73
C LEU A 445 -13.60 -74.68 8.43
N GLU A 446 -13.99 -74.89 7.17
CA GLU A 446 -14.90 -75.97 6.76
C GLU A 446 -14.20 -77.34 6.60
N LEU A 447 -12.85 -77.35 6.59
CA LEU A 447 -12.03 -78.55 6.45
C LEU A 447 -11.55 -79.12 7.81
N ASP A 448 -11.69 -78.34 8.88
CA ASP A 448 -11.53 -78.75 10.29
C ASP A 448 -12.88 -79.16 10.90
#